data_AF-A0A418F989-F1
#
_entry.id   AF-A0A418F989-F1
#
_cell.length_a   1.000
_cell.length_b   1.000
_cell.length_c   1.000
_cell.angle_alpha   90.00
_cell.angle_beta   90.00
_cell.angle_gamma   90.00
#
_symmetry.space_group_name_H-M   'P 1'
#
loop_
_entity.id
_entity.type
_entity.pdbx_description
1 polymer ?
#
loop_
_entity_poly.entity_id
_entity_poly.type
_entity_poly.pdbx_seq_one_letter_code
_entity_poly.pdbx_strand_id
1 'polypeptide(L)'
;MESHAIMQRILDREFYRIEAALDKNFEYIDRLDREREDALARAQVRITSGGGDGGGSRHKKETSAGVYITGLTTYIACKQLETLCHRLGRVKRIKFYKDERGSLKPVENTLDEPSRSVVLRGILDEDPHEAPLSDEYLDVEDDLRLECSNFGTVLQVLIRPDSNDVVVEFEALDSAVACLRAMHGRWFGRQQIRASFDPTKPETNVDDPDLMLQAFLASV
;
A
#
# COMPACT_ATOMS: atom_id res chain seq x y z
N MET A 1 8.27 25.81 -18.69
CA MET A 1 9.50 25.77 -17.86
C MET A 1 9.22 26.16 -16.41
N GLU A 2 8.48 27.23 -16.12
CA GLU A 2 8.23 27.67 -14.74
C GLU A 2 7.36 26.70 -13.91
N SER A 3 6.36 26.05 -14.52
CA SER A 3 5.51 25.06 -13.83
C SER A 3 6.28 23.83 -13.35
N HIS A 4 7.21 23.32 -14.16
CA HIS A 4 8.09 22.21 -13.81
C HIS A 4 9.03 22.59 -12.65
N ALA A 5 9.58 23.81 -12.66
CA ALA A 5 10.43 24.30 -11.59
C ALA A 5 9.68 24.48 -10.25
N ILE A 6 8.39 24.85 -10.30
CA ILE A 6 7.54 24.96 -9.11
C ILE A 6 7.23 23.57 -8.55
N MET A 7 6.88 22.61 -9.40
CA MET A 7 6.58 21.23 -8.99
C MET A 7 7.81 20.54 -8.38
N GLN A 8 8.99 20.72 -8.98
CA GLN A 8 10.25 20.22 -8.43
C GLN A 8 10.50 20.76 -7.02
N ARG A 9 10.31 22.06 -6.79
CA ARG A 9 10.50 22.68 -5.46
C ARG A 9 9.51 22.19 -4.41
N ILE A 10 8.29 21.85 -4.81
CA ILE A 10 7.28 21.29 -3.89
C ILE A 10 7.69 19.87 -3.50
N LEU A 11 8.07 19.04 -4.48
CA LEU A 11 8.52 17.68 -4.27
C LEU A 11 9.79 17.64 -3.40
N ASP A 12 10.78 18.48 -3.70
CA ASP A 12 12.02 18.58 -2.91
C ASP A 12 11.74 19.00 -1.46
N ARG A 13 10.79 19.91 -1.26
CA ARG A 13 10.38 20.36 0.07
C ARG A 13 9.68 19.26 0.85
N GLU A 14 8.78 18.51 0.22
CA GLU A 14 8.10 17.40 0.88
C GLU A 14 9.04 16.22 1.13
N PHE A 15 9.96 15.92 0.20
CA PHE A 15 11.04 14.95 0.39
C PHE A 15 11.87 15.28 1.62
N TYR A 16 12.33 16.53 1.74
CA TYR A 16 13.12 16.98 2.89
C TYR A 16 12.34 16.91 4.21
N ARG A 17 11.03 17.16 4.17
CA ARG A 17 10.16 17.02 5.35
C ARG A 17 9.99 15.56 5.78
N ILE A 18 9.85 14.65 4.82
CA ILE A 18 9.73 13.21 5.06
C ILE A 18 11.04 12.66 5.62
N GLU A 19 12.17 12.98 4.98
CA GLU A 19 13.50 12.55 5.39
C GLU A 19 13.83 13.04 6.82
N ALA A 20 13.59 14.32 7.11
CA ALA A 20 13.80 14.86 8.45
C ALA A 20 12.88 14.25 9.53
N ALA A 21 11.71 13.73 9.14
CA ALA A 21 10.84 13.00 10.06
C ALA A 21 11.33 11.56 10.28
N LEU A 22 11.81 10.90 9.22
CA LEU A 22 12.40 9.57 9.29
C LEU A 22 13.65 9.55 10.15
N ASP A 23 14.58 10.49 9.96
CA ASP A 23 15.81 10.59 10.75
C ASP A 23 15.50 10.73 12.24
N LYS A 24 14.54 11.60 12.59
CA LYS A 24 14.10 11.76 13.99
C LYS A 24 13.46 10.50 14.55
N ASN A 25 12.73 9.74 13.72
CA ASN A 25 12.15 8.47 14.13
C ASN A 25 13.26 7.42 14.35
N PHE A 26 14.25 7.34 13.47
CA PHE A 26 15.39 6.44 13.59
C PHE A 26 16.21 6.75 14.85
N GLU A 27 16.55 8.02 15.09
CA GLU A 27 17.27 8.43 16.30
C GLU A 27 16.49 8.10 17.58
N TYR A 28 15.16 8.19 17.54
CA TYR A 28 14.31 7.84 18.66
C TYR A 28 14.30 6.32 18.92
N ILE A 29 14.20 5.51 17.86
CA ILE A 29 14.25 4.05 17.97
C ILE A 29 15.61 3.59 18.48
N ASP A 30 16.70 4.11 17.91
CA ASP A 30 18.06 3.76 18.31
C ASP A 30 18.34 4.13 19.78
N ARG A 31 17.80 5.27 20.24
CA ARG A 31 17.85 5.63 21.66
C ARG A 31 17.09 4.65 22.55
N LEU A 32 15.90 4.22 22.13
CA LEU A 32 15.10 3.24 22.88
C LEU A 32 15.79 1.88 22.96
N ASP A 33 16.43 1.44 21.86
CA ASP A 33 17.16 0.18 21.83
C ASP A 33 18.38 0.24 22.75
N ARG A 34 19.15 1.34 22.73
CA ARG A 34 20.25 1.58 23.68
C ARG A 34 19.79 1.59 25.13
N GLU A 35 18.67 2.27 25.44
CA GLU A 35 18.09 2.28 26.78
C GLU A 35 17.59 0.88 27.20
N ARG A 36 17.07 0.08 26.26
CA ARG A 36 16.63 -1.30 26.51
C ARG A 36 17.82 -2.20 26.82
N GLU A 37 18.89 -2.09 26.05
CA GLU A 37 20.14 -2.83 26.28
C GLU A 37 20.78 -2.47 27.62
N ASP A 38 20.85 -1.17 27.95
CA ASP A 38 21.33 -0.71 29.26
C ASP A 38 20.45 -1.23 30.41
N ALA A 39 19.13 -1.25 30.23
CA ALA A 39 18.21 -1.78 31.23
C ALA A 39 18.38 -3.30 31.43
N LEU A 40 18.58 -4.05 30.34
CA LEU A 40 18.88 -5.47 30.38
C LEU A 40 20.24 -5.74 31.04
N ALA A 41 21.27 -4.97 30.70
CA ALA A 41 22.58 -5.07 31.33
C ALA A 41 22.51 -4.80 32.84
N ARG A 42 21.77 -3.77 33.27
CA ARG A 42 21.54 -3.48 34.69
C ARG A 42 20.73 -4.55 35.41
N ALA A 43 19.74 -5.15 34.74
CA ALA A 43 18.98 -6.27 35.28
C ALA A 43 19.86 -7.52 35.41
N GLN A 44 20.71 -7.80 34.42
CA GLN A 44 21.67 -8.91 34.45
C GLN A 44 22.65 -8.77 35.60
N VAL A 45 23.21 -7.56 35.82
CA VAL A 45 24.08 -7.28 36.97
C VAL A 45 23.35 -7.52 38.29
N ARG A 46 22.09 -7.06 38.42
CA ARG A 46 21.25 -7.32 39.62
C ARG A 46 21.00 -8.81 39.87
N ILE A 47 20.88 -9.63 38.84
CA ILE A 47 20.72 -11.08 38.98
C ILE A 47 22.03 -11.73 39.45
N THR A 48 23.18 -11.23 39.02
CA THR A 48 24.50 -11.77 39.42
C THR A 48 24.95 -11.35 40.82
N SER A 49 24.45 -10.23 41.36
CA SER A 49 24.76 -9.74 42.71
C SER A 49 23.51 -9.80 43.59
N GLY A 50 23.24 -10.96 44.19
CA GLY A 50 22.05 -11.18 45.02
C GLY A 50 21.90 -10.18 46.18
N GLY A 51 20.72 -9.58 46.31
CA GLY A 51 20.38 -8.65 47.40
C GLY A 51 18.97 -8.08 47.23
N GLY A 52 18.19 -8.10 48.31
CA GLY A 52 16.75 -7.82 48.34
C GLY A 52 16.33 -6.34 48.43
N ASP A 53 15.07 -6.16 48.04
CA ASP A 53 14.01 -5.23 48.45
C ASP A 53 14.23 -3.70 48.64
N GLY A 54 13.18 -2.97 48.24
CA GLY A 54 12.85 -1.62 48.75
C GLY A 54 13.32 -0.43 47.91
N GLY A 55 12.39 0.26 47.23
CA GLY A 55 12.66 1.64 46.80
C GLY A 55 11.74 2.24 45.73
N GLY A 56 10.66 2.89 46.19
CA GLY A 56 10.11 4.12 45.58
C GLY A 56 9.58 4.04 44.15
N SER A 57 8.26 4.00 44.00
CA SER A 57 7.56 4.26 42.74
C SER A 57 7.78 5.71 42.27
N ARG A 58 8.95 5.98 41.68
CA ARG A 58 9.13 7.10 40.75
C ARG A 58 8.18 6.82 39.59
N HIS A 59 7.13 7.64 39.47
CA HIS A 59 6.26 7.64 38.30
C HIS A 59 7.14 7.81 37.05
N LYS A 60 7.45 6.69 36.38
CA LYS A 60 8.08 6.67 35.06
C LYS A 60 7.07 7.34 34.15
N LYS A 61 7.38 8.55 33.69
CA LYS A 61 6.54 9.32 32.79
C LYS A 61 6.41 8.48 31.52
N GLU A 62 5.31 7.73 31.39
CA GLU A 62 5.00 6.91 30.21
C GLU A 62 5.00 7.84 29.00
N THR A 63 6.08 7.85 28.24
CA THR A 63 6.12 8.52 26.94
C THR A 63 5.12 7.80 26.05
N SER A 64 4.01 8.45 25.73
CA SER A 64 3.03 7.92 24.80
C SER A 64 3.67 7.86 23.43
N ALA A 65 4.01 6.68 22.94
CA ALA A 65 4.39 6.46 21.56
C ALA A 65 3.15 6.68 20.69
N GLY A 66 3.08 7.82 20.01
CA GLY A 66 2.09 8.06 18.97
C GLY A 66 2.55 7.36 17.70
N VAL A 67 1.72 6.50 17.13
CA VAL A 67 1.99 5.82 15.85
C VAL A 67 1.06 6.41 14.80
N TYR A 68 1.60 6.77 13.64
CA TYR A 68 0.82 7.16 12.47
C TYR A 68 0.62 5.92 11.59
N ILE A 69 -0.63 5.60 11.31
CA ILE A 69 -1.01 4.48 10.45
C ILE A 69 -1.60 5.08 9.16
N THR A 70 -0.99 4.78 8.03
CA THR A 70 -1.39 5.22 6.69
C THR A 70 -1.95 4.04 5.91
N GLY A 71 -2.65 4.30 4.80
CA GLY A 71 -3.21 3.22 3.97
C GLY A 71 -4.42 2.51 4.60
N LEU A 72 -5.10 3.13 5.56
CA LEU A 72 -6.39 2.67 6.01
C LEU A 72 -7.42 3.08 4.94
N THR A 73 -8.02 2.10 4.27
CA THR A 73 -9.21 2.37 3.46
C THR A 73 -10.33 2.83 4.39
N THR A 74 -11.33 3.54 3.86
CA THR A 74 -12.58 3.85 4.59
C THR A 74 -13.24 2.59 5.17
N TYR A 75 -12.86 1.43 4.64
CA TYR A 75 -13.47 0.13 4.85
C TYR A 75 -12.83 -0.73 5.94
N ILE A 76 -11.59 -0.47 6.36
CA ILE A 76 -11.11 -1.02 7.64
C ILE A 76 -11.90 -0.26 8.69
N ALA A 77 -13.03 -0.85 9.11
CA ALA A 77 -13.97 -0.23 10.03
C ALA A 77 -13.13 0.33 11.18
N CYS A 78 -13.18 1.64 11.42
CA CYS A 78 -12.38 2.29 12.45
C CYS A 78 -12.45 1.52 13.80
N LYS A 79 -13.58 0.85 14.03
CA LYS A 79 -13.82 -0.10 15.13
C LYS A 79 -13.02 -1.42 15.09
N GLN A 80 -12.78 -2.01 13.92
CA GLN A 80 -11.91 -3.17 13.76
C GLN A 80 -10.46 -2.82 14.09
N LEU A 81 -9.97 -1.67 13.60
CA LEU A 81 -8.63 -1.19 13.95
C LEU A 81 -8.53 -0.93 15.45
N GLU A 82 -9.53 -0.27 16.04
CA GLU A 82 -9.62 -0.09 17.49
C GLU A 82 -9.52 -1.45 18.21
N THR A 83 -10.29 -2.45 17.79
CA THR A 83 -10.30 -3.79 18.41
C THR A 83 -8.92 -4.47 18.32
N LEU A 84 -8.25 -4.38 17.17
CA LEU A 84 -6.90 -4.91 16.97
C LEU A 84 -5.88 -4.21 17.86
N CYS A 85 -5.90 -2.89 17.92
CA CYS A 85 -4.95 -2.15 18.76
C CYS A 85 -5.14 -2.45 20.25
N HIS A 86 -6.38 -2.64 20.73
CA HIS A 86 -6.64 -3.04 22.12
C HIS A 86 -6.17 -4.46 22.44
N ARG A 87 -6.20 -5.37 21.46
CA ARG A 87 -5.62 -6.71 21.62
C ARG A 87 -4.10 -6.68 21.73
N LEU A 88 -3.45 -5.77 21.00
CA LEU A 88 -2.00 -5.64 20.99
C LEU A 88 -1.45 -4.90 22.24
N GLY A 89 -2.27 -4.07 22.88
CA GLY A 89 -1.87 -3.42 24.11
C GLY A 89 -2.82 -2.32 24.59
N ARG A 90 -2.35 -1.54 25.56
CA ARG A 90 -3.11 -0.43 26.15
C ARG A 90 -3.04 0.80 25.25
N VAL A 91 -4.13 1.12 24.56
CA VAL A 91 -4.23 2.28 23.67
C VAL A 91 -4.76 3.49 24.43
N LYS A 92 -3.99 4.59 24.48
CA LYS A 92 -4.43 5.83 25.18
C LYS A 92 -5.45 6.63 24.38
N ARG A 93 -5.31 6.69 23.06
CA ARG A 93 -6.18 7.45 22.16
C ARG A 93 -5.93 7.03 20.72
N ILE A 94 -7.00 6.88 19.94
CA ILE A 94 -6.94 6.76 18.49
C ILE A 94 -7.58 8.03 17.92
N LYS A 95 -6.89 8.67 16.98
CA LYS A 95 -7.38 9.89 16.32
C LYS A 95 -7.40 9.65 14.82
N PHE A 96 -8.60 9.64 14.25
CA PHE A 96 -8.80 9.59 12.82
C PHE A 96 -8.70 11.00 12.23
N TYR A 97 -7.81 11.16 11.25
CA TYR A 97 -7.70 12.41 10.50
C TYR A 97 -8.57 12.27 9.26
N LYS A 98 -9.67 13.04 9.21
CA LYS A 98 -10.60 13.07 8.10
C LYS A 98 -10.41 14.33 7.25
N ASP A 99 -10.74 14.23 5.98
CA ASP A 99 -10.86 15.36 5.07
C ASP A 99 -12.19 16.11 5.31
N GLU A 100 -12.42 17.18 4.53
CA GLU A 100 -13.64 17.99 4.61
C GLU A 100 -14.89 17.24 4.15
N ARG A 101 -14.72 16.13 3.43
CA ARG A 101 -15.81 15.28 2.91
C ARG A 101 -16.16 14.13 3.87
N GLY A 102 -15.42 13.97 4.97
CA GLY A 102 -15.63 12.95 5.99
C GLY A 102 -14.89 11.63 5.73
N SER A 103 -14.12 11.55 4.66
CA SER A 103 -13.23 10.42 4.33
C SER A 103 -11.90 10.54 5.08
N LEU A 104 -11.16 9.45 5.29
CA LEU A 104 -9.84 9.52 5.92
C LEU A 104 -8.88 10.30 5.01
N LYS A 105 -8.05 11.20 5.58
CA LYS A 105 -7.11 12.02 4.80
C LYS A 105 -6.17 11.10 4.01
N PRO A 106 -6.17 11.18 2.66
CA PRO A 106 -5.27 10.38 1.85
C PRO A 106 -3.83 10.87 2.02
N VAL A 107 -2.90 9.92 2.02
CA VAL A 107 -1.49 10.18 1.71
C VAL A 107 -1.36 9.88 0.20
N GLU A 108 -0.57 10.63 -0.56
CA GLU A 108 -0.47 10.59 -2.05
C GLU A 108 -0.22 9.20 -2.67
N ASN A 109 0.02 8.17 -1.86
CA ASN A 109 -0.13 6.79 -2.26
C ASN A 109 -1.59 6.38 -2.04
N THR A 110 -2.47 6.81 -2.95
CA THR A 110 -3.82 6.23 -3.06
C THR A 110 -3.64 4.74 -3.31
N LEU A 111 -3.91 3.93 -2.29
CA LEU A 111 -4.04 2.49 -2.47
C LEU A 111 -5.04 2.24 -3.59
N ASP A 112 -4.70 1.33 -4.50
CA ASP A 112 -5.55 0.98 -5.63
C ASP A 112 -6.93 0.57 -5.11
N GLU A 113 -7.92 1.45 -5.29
CA GLU A 113 -9.29 1.13 -4.94
C GLU A 113 -9.73 -0.06 -5.80
N PRO A 114 -10.36 -1.09 -5.20
CA PRO A 114 -10.72 -2.30 -5.94
C PRO A 114 -11.62 -1.94 -7.12
N SER A 115 -11.34 -2.54 -8.27
CA SER A 115 -12.11 -2.37 -9.50
C SER A 115 -12.26 -3.73 -10.20
N ARG A 116 -13.35 -3.90 -10.95
CA ARG A 116 -13.50 -5.05 -11.86
C ARG A 116 -12.61 -4.95 -13.09
N SER A 117 -11.95 -3.82 -13.28
CA SER A 117 -11.01 -3.59 -14.37
C SER A 117 -9.58 -3.60 -13.83
N VAL A 118 -8.71 -4.36 -14.49
CA VAL A 118 -7.27 -4.44 -14.20
C VAL A 118 -6.49 -3.80 -15.33
N VAL A 119 -5.58 -2.90 -14.98
CA VAL A 119 -4.63 -2.28 -15.91
C VAL A 119 -3.34 -3.08 -15.86
N LEU A 120 -2.90 -3.58 -17.02
CA LEU A 120 -1.66 -4.31 -17.21
C LEU A 120 -0.68 -3.45 -18.00
N ARG A 121 0.50 -3.22 -17.42
CA ARG A 121 1.60 -2.51 -18.06
C ARG A 121 2.76 -3.46 -18.36
N GLY A 122 3.51 -3.16 -19.40
CA GLY A 122 4.65 -3.96 -19.81
C GLY A 122 4.28 -5.21 -20.62
N ILE A 123 3.09 -5.21 -21.24
CA ILE A 123 2.67 -6.27 -22.17
C ILE A 123 2.94 -5.87 -23.62
N LEU A 124 2.80 -4.58 -23.92
CA LEU A 124 3.04 -4.03 -25.24
C LEU A 124 4.54 -3.72 -25.38
N ASP A 125 5.18 -4.32 -26.39
CA ASP A 125 6.57 -4.03 -26.73
C ASP A 125 6.62 -2.73 -27.55
N GLU A 126 7.17 -1.67 -26.96
CA GLU A 126 7.51 -0.45 -27.69
C GLU A 126 8.86 -0.67 -28.37
N ASP A 127 8.89 -1.25 -29.58
CA ASP A 127 10.03 -0.98 -30.45
C ASP A 127 9.84 0.44 -31.02
N PRO A 128 10.65 1.45 -30.62
CA PRO A 128 10.49 2.82 -31.08
C PRO A 128 10.73 2.98 -32.60
N HIS A 129 11.26 1.94 -33.25
CA HIS A 129 11.57 1.93 -34.67
C HIS A 129 10.48 1.28 -35.53
N GLU A 130 9.48 0.65 -34.94
CA GLU A 130 8.38 0.01 -35.67
C GLU A 130 7.06 0.69 -35.33
N ALA A 131 6.32 1.10 -36.37
CA ALA A 131 4.96 1.58 -36.17
C ALA A 131 4.11 0.37 -35.76
N PRO A 132 3.39 0.43 -34.64
CA PRO A 132 2.63 -0.72 -34.20
C PRO A 132 1.55 -1.03 -35.23
N LEU A 133 1.55 -2.27 -35.72
CA LEU A 133 0.60 -2.72 -36.72
C LEU A 133 -0.73 -3.08 -36.04
N SER A 134 -1.86 -2.81 -36.72
CA SER A 134 -3.19 -3.13 -36.19
C SER A 134 -3.35 -4.60 -35.81
N ASP A 135 -2.69 -5.49 -36.54
CA ASP A 135 -2.85 -6.93 -36.42
C ASP A 135 -2.13 -7.49 -35.18
N GLU A 136 -1.03 -6.86 -34.75
CA GLU A 136 -0.29 -7.24 -33.54
C GLU A 136 -1.11 -6.95 -32.27
N TYR A 137 -1.86 -5.85 -32.26
CA TYR A 137 -2.80 -5.55 -31.18
C TYR A 137 -3.97 -6.53 -31.11
N LEU A 138 -4.42 -7.06 -32.26
CA LEU A 138 -5.49 -8.06 -32.29
C LEU A 138 -5.01 -9.38 -31.66
N ASP A 139 -3.78 -9.81 -32.00
CA ASP A 139 -3.18 -11.01 -31.42
C ASP A 139 -3.00 -10.87 -29.89
N VAL A 140 -2.52 -9.70 -29.43
CA VAL A 140 -2.40 -9.40 -28.00
C VAL A 140 -3.76 -9.35 -27.30
N GLU A 141 -4.79 -8.78 -27.94
CA GLU A 141 -6.15 -8.75 -27.38
C GLU A 141 -6.70 -10.17 -27.19
N ASP A 142 -6.58 -11.02 -28.21
CA ASP A 142 -7.09 -12.39 -28.19
C ASP A 142 -6.34 -13.28 -27.19
N ASP A 143 -5.01 -13.16 -27.15
CA ASP A 143 -4.17 -13.89 -26.17
C ASP A 143 -4.49 -13.47 -24.74
N LEU A 144 -4.64 -12.16 -24.48
CA LEU A 144 -5.00 -11.68 -23.15
C LEU A 144 -6.42 -12.06 -22.78
N ARG A 145 -7.37 -11.99 -23.72
CA ARG A 145 -8.75 -12.43 -23.46
C ARG A 145 -8.79 -13.90 -23.09
N LEU A 146 -8.05 -14.75 -23.81
CA LEU A 146 -7.99 -16.19 -23.52
C LEU A 146 -7.32 -16.47 -22.17
N GLU A 147 -6.14 -15.90 -21.93
CA GLU A 147 -5.37 -16.11 -20.70
C GLU A 147 -6.14 -15.57 -19.47
N CYS A 148 -6.75 -14.39 -19.59
CA CYS A 148 -7.50 -13.77 -18.50
C CYS A 148 -8.84 -14.47 -18.22
N SER A 149 -9.40 -15.18 -19.21
CA SER A 149 -10.61 -15.99 -19.01
C SER A 149 -10.42 -17.11 -17.98
N ASN A 150 -9.16 -17.50 -17.68
CA ASN A 150 -8.85 -18.45 -16.61
C ASN A 150 -9.15 -17.91 -15.20
N PHE A 151 -9.24 -16.58 -15.03
CA PHE A 151 -9.58 -15.95 -13.75
C PHE A 151 -11.07 -15.66 -13.60
N GLY A 152 -11.81 -15.56 -14.70
CA GLY A 152 -13.26 -15.38 -14.74
C GLY A 152 -13.74 -14.79 -16.06
N THR A 153 -15.05 -14.49 -16.17
CA THR A 153 -15.65 -13.93 -17.39
C THR A 153 -15.06 -12.57 -17.72
N VAL A 154 -14.37 -12.48 -18.87
CA VAL A 154 -13.84 -11.22 -19.42
C VAL A 154 -14.94 -10.55 -20.25
N LEU A 155 -15.31 -9.32 -19.88
CA LEU A 155 -16.27 -8.50 -20.63
C LEU A 155 -15.60 -7.75 -21.77
N GLN A 156 -14.44 -7.14 -21.50
CA GLN A 156 -13.74 -6.30 -22.46
C GLN A 156 -12.23 -6.35 -22.23
N VAL A 157 -11.47 -6.36 -23.32
CA VAL A 157 -10.05 -6.03 -23.34
C VAL A 157 -9.91 -4.74 -24.15
N LEU A 158 -9.23 -3.74 -23.58
CA LEU A 158 -9.03 -2.43 -24.20
C LEU A 158 -7.55 -2.10 -24.18
N ILE A 159 -6.95 -2.01 -25.36
CA ILE A 159 -5.58 -1.56 -25.53
C ILE A 159 -5.58 -0.03 -25.58
N ARG A 160 -4.71 0.61 -24.78
CA ARG A 160 -4.48 2.06 -24.75
C ARG A 160 -3.07 2.36 -25.26
N PRO A 161 -2.88 2.57 -26.58
CA PRO A 161 -1.56 2.81 -27.16
C PRO A 161 -0.87 4.05 -26.58
N ASP A 162 -1.63 5.12 -26.33
CA ASP A 162 -1.09 6.40 -25.83
C ASP A 162 -0.40 6.27 -24.46
N SER A 163 -0.85 5.33 -23.63
CA SER A 163 -0.30 5.07 -22.29
C SER A 163 0.49 3.76 -22.22
N ASN A 164 0.60 3.03 -23.32
CA ASN A 164 1.16 1.69 -23.40
C ASN A 164 0.60 0.70 -22.35
N ASP A 165 -0.71 0.78 -22.10
CA ASP A 165 -1.42 0.01 -21.08
C ASP A 165 -2.51 -0.85 -21.73
N VAL A 166 -2.77 -2.03 -21.18
CA VAL A 166 -3.95 -2.85 -21.54
C VAL A 166 -4.90 -2.93 -20.35
N VAL A 167 -6.19 -2.67 -20.58
CA VAL A 167 -7.23 -2.77 -19.54
C VAL A 167 -8.07 -3.99 -19.79
N VAL A 168 -8.21 -4.86 -18.80
CA VAL A 168 -9.06 -6.05 -18.83
C VAL A 168 -10.21 -5.84 -17.85
N GLU A 169 -11.44 -5.81 -18.35
CA GLU A 169 -12.66 -5.67 -17.55
C GLU A 169 -13.33 -7.03 -17.35
N PHE A 170 -13.57 -7.38 -16.09
CA PHE A 170 -14.21 -8.61 -15.67
C PHE A 170 -15.67 -8.38 -15.26
N GLU A 171 -16.47 -9.44 -15.32
CA GLU A 171 -17.85 -9.40 -14.83
C GLU A 171 -17.91 -9.24 -13.30
N ALA A 172 -17.01 -9.90 -12.58
CA ALA A 172 -16.95 -9.95 -11.12
C ALA A 172 -15.61 -9.42 -10.58
N LEU A 173 -15.65 -8.83 -9.37
CA LEU A 173 -14.47 -8.29 -8.70
C LEU A 173 -13.48 -9.40 -8.31
N ASP A 174 -13.96 -10.55 -7.83
CA ASP A 174 -13.13 -11.71 -7.47
C ASP A 174 -12.21 -12.13 -8.62
N SER A 175 -12.73 -12.10 -9.85
CA SER A 175 -11.98 -12.42 -11.07
C SER A 175 -10.86 -11.40 -11.32
N ALA A 176 -11.15 -10.12 -11.12
CA ALA A 176 -10.16 -9.05 -11.24
C ALA A 176 -9.07 -9.16 -10.17
N VAL A 177 -9.43 -9.48 -8.92
CA VAL A 177 -8.49 -9.73 -7.81
C VAL A 177 -7.58 -10.92 -8.12
N ALA A 178 -8.15 -12.02 -8.63
CA ALA A 178 -7.40 -13.21 -9.03
C ALA A 178 -6.44 -12.93 -10.18
N CYS A 179 -6.89 -12.19 -11.21
CA CYS A 179 -6.06 -11.75 -12.33
C CYS A 179 -4.90 -10.86 -11.86
N LEU A 180 -5.19 -9.84 -11.05
CA LEU A 180 -4.20 -8.92 -10.50
C LEU A 180 -3.09 -9.70 -9.78
N ARG A 181 -3.47 -10.61 -8.88
CA ARG A 181 -2.54 -11.44 -8.11
C ARG A 181 -1.67 -12.34 -8.98
N ALA A 182 -2.23 -12.90 -10.05
CA ALA A 182 -1.52 -13.82 -10.93
C ALA A 182 -0.58 -13.11 -11.91
N MET A 183 -0.98 -11.92 -12.38
CA MET A 183 -0.25 -11.17 -13.40
C MET A 183 0.78 -10.21 -12.81
N HIS A 184 0.53 -9.63 -11.63
CA HIS A 184 1.46 -8.68 -11.02
C HIS A 184 2.83 -9.34 -10.76
N GLY A 185 3.89 -8.77 -11.34
CA GLY A 185 5.26 -9.28 -11.21
C GLY A 185 5.60 -10.49 -12.11
N ARG A 186 4.64 -11.00 -12.89
CA ARG A 186 4.90 -12.07 -13.88
C ARG A 186 5.82 -11.54 -14.97
N TRP A 187 6.77 -12.37 -15.40
CA TRP A 187 7.66 -12.02 -16.50
C TRP A 187 6.95 -12.19 -17.86
N PHE A 188 7.08 -11.18 -18.71
CA PHE A 188 6.60 -11.19 -20.09
C PHE A 188 7.68 -10.58 -20.99
N GLY A 189 8.25 -11.39 -21.89
CA GLY A 189 9.41 -10.99 -22.68
C GLY A 189 10.60 -10.61 -21.79
N ARG A 190 11.02 -9.33 -21.85
CA ARG A 190 12.19 -8.79 -21.11
C ARG A 190 11.81 -7.95 -19.88
N GLN A 191 10.52 -7.80 -19.60
CA GLN A 191 10.02 -6.97 -18.53
C GLN A 191 9.02 -7.71 -17.64
N GLN A 192 8.75 -7.16 -16.46
CA GLN A 192 7.72 -7.67 -15.57
C GLN A 192 6.42 -6.92 -15.81
N ILE A 193 5.32 -7.66 -15.81
CA ILE A 193 3.99 -7.08 -15.88
C ILE A 193 3.73 -6.34 -14.57
N ARG A 194 3.37 -5.06 -14.68
CA ARG A 194 2.85 -4.29 -13.56
C ARG A 194 1.34 -4.23 -13.69
N ALA A 195 0.63 -4.95 -12.83
CA ALA A 195 -0.82 -4.94 -12.76
C ALA A 195 -1.31 -4.02 -11.64
N SER A 196 -2.37 -3.25 -11.87
CA SER A 196 -3.05 -2.40 -10.87
C SER A 196 -4.56 -2.36 -11.15
N PHE A 197 -5.40 -2.02 -10.17
CA PHE A 197 -6.81 -1.75 -10.47
C PHE A 197 -6.97 -0.49 -11.32
N ASP A 198 -8.05 -0.42 -12.10
CA ASP A 198 -8.37 0.79 -12.88
C ASP A 198 -8.96 1.88 -11.97
N PRO A 199 -8.25 3.02 -11.78
CA PRO A 199 -8.73 4.09 -10.90
C PRO A 199 -9.94 4.84 -11.47
N THR A 200 -10.29 4.65 -12.75
CA THR A 200 -11.41 5.34 -13.38
C THR A 200 -12.77 4.69 -13.08
N LYS A 201 -12.75 3.42 -12.65
CA LYS A 201 -13.96 2.63 -12.36
C LYS A 201 -13.85 1.92 -10.99
N PRO A 202 -13.69 2.65 -9.87
CA PRO A 202 -13.62 2.02 -8.56
C PRO A 202 -14.96 1.40 -8.18
N GLU A 203 -14.93 0.21 -7.56
CA GLU A 203 -16.11 -0.45 -7.05
C GLU A 203 -16.47 0.13 -5.68
N THR A 204 -17.60 0.83 -5.62
CA THR A 204 -18.02 1.59 -4.43
C THR A 204 -18.90 0.80 -3.47
N ASN A 205 -19.39 -0.39 -3.86
CA ASN A 205 -20.27 -1.24 -3.06
C ASN A 205 -19.75 -2.68 -3.00
N VAL A 206 -18.60 -2.87 -2.36
CA VAL A 206 -18.14 -4.20 -1.98
C VAL A 206 -18.60 -4.42 -0.54
N ASP A 207 -19.61 -5.25 -0.32
CA ASP A 207 -20.12 -5.57 1.03
C ASP A 207 -19.35 -6.72 1.70
N ASP A 208 -18.42 -7.34 0.98
CA ASP A 208 -17.62 -8.47 1.45
C ASP A 208 -16.25 -8.01 1.98
N PRO A 209 -16.02 -8.06 3.30
CA PRO A 209 -14.75 -7.64 3.90
C PRO A 209 -13.57 -8.55 3.53
N ASP A 210 -13.81 -9.84 3.28
CA ASP A 210 -12.75 -10.78 2.93
C ASP A 210 -12.27 -10.53 1.50
N LEU A 211 -13.20 -10.25 0.59
CA LEU A 211 -12.88 -9.87 -0.78
C LEU A 211 -12.08 -8.57 -0.84
N MET A 212 -12.44 -7.58 -0.03
CA MET A 212 -11.67 -6.34 0.07
C MET A 212 -10.26 -6.56 0.62
N LEU A 213 -10.09 -7.46 1.59
CA LEU A 213 -8.77 -7.83 2.08
C LEU A 213 -7.96 -8.54 1.00
N GLN A 214 -8.58 -9.43 0.22
CA GLN A 214 -7.91 -10.10 -0.90
C GLN A 214 -7.50 -9.12 -2.00
N ALA A 215 -8.38 -8.17 -2.35
CA ALA A 215 -8.08 -7.12 -3.31
C ALA A 215 -6.87 -6.29 -2.87
N PHE A 216 -6.85 -5.87 -1.60
CA PHE A 216 -5.73 -5.16 -1.02
C PHE A 216 -4.44 -5.99 -1.09
N LEU A 217 -4.47 -7.25 -0.65
CA LEU A 217 -3.29 -8.12 -0.67
C LEU A 217 -2.79 -8.45 -2.08
N ALA A 218 -3.62 -8.31 -3.10
CA ALA A 218 -3.23 -8.52 -4.49
C ALA A 218 -2.54 -7.29 -5.10
N SER A 219 -2.69 -6.10 -4.49
CA SER A 219 -2.08 -4.83 -4.94
C SER A 219 -0.72 -4.53 -4.31
N VAL A 220 -0.23 -5.38 -3.38
CA VAL A 220 1.02 -5.21 -2.62
C VAL A 220 2.04 -6.26 -3.03
#